data_AF-A0A319DRM5-F1
#
_entry.id   AF-A0A319DRM5-F1
#
_cell.length_a   1.000
_cell.length_b   1.000
_cell.length_c   1.000
_cell.angle_alpha   90.00
_cell.angle_beta   90.00
_cell.angle_gamma   90.00
#
_symmetry.space_group_name_H-M   'P 1'
#
loop_
_entity.id
_entity.type
_entity.pdbx_description
1 polymer ?
#
loop_
_entity_poly.entity_id
_entity_poly.type
_entity_poly.pdbx_seq_one_letter_code
_entity_poly.pdbx_strand_id
1 'polypeptide(L)'
;LNSKDLELMVQWCTHTYCTLSRNYSIEWTWKSVVPKLAVHNASLMHGILALSALHLSFLNTSPQRKEYLDTAQSHHLKAIAAVRNINALSQANASAAYALSNIIIIFTFALPLLGGVHMDSTFLDELLRIFRISRGSLSILLEVSEWVKASDLAILTTAAATVGQSSPHTSSTMPPFLDEALREVMHLNNRLGESNPHHQVELYGFVLGELRRAFESISSDSEDGIITAVFWWIFRIPSDFLDLAADRQPFAMVVIVFFCALMHRLRRQWWMGDWAEKVTREI
;
A
#
# COMPACT_ATOMS: atom_id res chain seq x y z
N LEU A 1 -0.66 -18.75 29.06
CA LEU A 1 -0.31 -18.49 27.65
C LEU A 1 -1.59 -18.27 26.87
N ASN A 2 -1.69 -17.21 26.06
CA ASN A 2 -2.83 -16.99 25.18
C ASN A 2 -2.68 -17.91 23.96
N SER A 3 -3.49 -18.98 23.87
CA SER A 3 -3.39 -19.98 22.80
C SER A 3 -3.66 -19.40 21.41
N LYS A 4 -4.56 -18.39 21.33
CA LYS A 4 -4.86 -17.70 20.07
C LYS A 4 -3.67 -16.91 19.56
N ASP A 5 -3.01 -16.14 20.43
CA ASP A 5 -1.83 -15.35 20.02
C ASP A 5 -0.67 -16.27 19.57
N LEU A 6 -0.53 -17.45 20.17
CA LEU A 6 0.47 -18.45 19.73
C LEU A 6 0.15 -18.99 18.34
N GLU A 7 -1.11 -19.32 18.06
CA GLU A 7 -1.55 -19.76 16.72
C GLU A 7 -1.23 -18.69 15.67
N LEU A 8 -1.56 -17.42 15.95
CA LEU A 8 -1.29 -16.30 15.06
C LEU A 8 0.21 -16.08 14.82
N MET A 9 1.04 -16.30 15.84
CA MET A 9 2.50 -16.23 15.69
C MET A 9 3.04 -17.41 14.87
N VAL A 10 2.52 -18.63 15.07
CA VAL A 10 2.85 -19.78 14.22
C VAL A 10 2.45 -19.51 12.78
N GLN A 11 1.26 -18.95 12.56
CA GLN A 11 0.80 -18.54 11.24
C GLN A 11 1.73 -17.48 10.63
N TRP A 12 2.23 -16.52 11.42
CA TRP A 12 3.21 -15.56 10.92
C TRP A 12 4.45 -16.26 10.39
N CYS A 13 5.08 -17.10 11.22
CA CYS A 13 6.35 -17.75 10.92
C CYS A 13 6.27 -18.80 9.81
N THR A 14 5.07 -19.29 9.49
CA THR A 14 4.85 -20.34 8.48
C THR A 14 4.34 -19.78 7.15
N HIS A 15 3.43 -18.80 7.16
CA HIS A 15 2.73 -18.36 5.96
C HIS A 15 2.60 -16.84 5.81
N THR A 16 2.23 -16.09 6.86
CA THR A 16 1.90 -14.66 6.68
C THR A 16 3.10 -13.80 6.28
N TYR A 17 4.31 -14.13 6.76
CA TYR A 17 5.52 -13.39 6.41
C TYR A 17 5.75 -13.30 4.89
N CYS A 18 5.30 -14.30 4.13
CA CYS A 18 5.40 -14.34 2.67
C CYS A 18 4.66 -13.19 1.99
N THR A 19 3.63 -12.64 2.63
CA THR A 19 2.89 -11.46 2.15
C THR A 19 3.79 -10.23 2.01
N LEU A 20 4.83 -10.14 2.85
CA LEU A 20 5.76 -9.02 2.90
C LEU A 20 7.13 -9.37 2.30
N SER A 21 7.41 -10.67 2.11
CA SER A 21 8.66 -11.17 1.55
C SER A 21 8.63 -11.16 0.02
N ARG A 22 9.06 -10.03 -0.54
CA ARG A 22 9.04 -9.74 -1.99
C ARG A 22 10.10 -10.46 -2.80
N ASN A 23 11.14 -10.99 -2.14
CA ASN A 23 12.18 -11.81 -2.73
C ASN A 23 12.90 -12.59 -1.63
N TYR A 24 13.71 -13.58 -2.03
CA TYR A 24 14.47 -14.43 -1.10
C TYR A 24 15.42 -13.62 -0.20
N SER A 25 15.97 -12.51 -0.70
CA SER A 25 16.92 -11.69 0.04
C SER A 25 16.30 -11.03 1.28
N ILE A 26 15.02 -10.66 1.24
CA ILE A 26 14.32 -10.04 2.38
C ILE A 26 13.48 -11.01 3.21
N GLU A 27 13.41 -12.28 2.78
CA GLU A 27 12.58 -13.30 3.40
C GLU A 27 12.94 -13.52 4.87
N TRP A 28 14.23 -13.69 5.14
CA TRP A 28 14.74 -13.90 6.49
C TRP A 28 14.39 -12.76 7.44
N THR A 29 14.41 -11.52 6.93
CA THR A 29 14.09 -10.33 7.73
C THR A 29 12.65 -10.38 8.22
N TRP A 30 11.69 -10.65 7.34
CA TRP A 30 10.28 -10.76 7.72
C TRP A 30 9.96 -12.01 8.53
N LYS A 31 10.60 -13.14 8.20
CA LYS A 31 10.37 -14.43 8.87
C LYS A 31 10.96 -14.50 10.28
N SER A 32 12.13 -13.89 10.51
CA SER A 32 12.91 -14.09 11.74
C SER A 32 13.32 -12.81 12.46
N VAL A 33 13.82 -11.79 11.76
CA VAL A 33 14.31 -10.56 12.41
C VAL A 33 13.15 -9.75 12.99
N VAL A 34 12.10 -9.52 12.19
CA VAL A 34 10.90 -8.75 12.60
C VAL A 34 10.17 -9.39 13.79
N PRO A 35 9.92 -10.71 13.85
CA PRO A 35 9.36 -11.35 15.04
C PRO A 35 10.20 -11.19 16.30
N LYS A 36 11.54 -11.31 16.21
CA LYS A 36 12.43 -11.08 17.36
C LYS A 36 12.35 -9.65 17.87
N LEU A 37 12.31 -8.68 16.95
CA LEU A 37 12.09 -7.27 17.29
C LEU A 37 10.74 -7.06 18.00
N ALA A 38 9.69 -7.75 17.54
CA ALA A 38 8.34 -7.66 18.09
C ALA A 38 8.22 -8.16 19.53
N VAL A 39 9.07 -9.11 19.97
CA VAL A 39 9.08 -9.59 21.37
C VAL A 39 9.28 -8.44 22.36
N HIS A 40 10.04 -7.42 21.97
CA HIS A 40 10.32 -6.24 22.80
C HIS A 40 9.51 -5.00 22.39
N ASN A 41 8.59 -5.14 21.43
CA ASN A 41 7.77 -4.04 20.92
C ASN A 41 6.31 -4.48 20.78
N ALA A 42 5.49 -4.11 21.77
CA ALA A 42 4.08 -4.51 21.83
C ALA A 42 3.26 -4.06 20.61
N SER A 43 3.53 -2.86 20.08
CA SER A 43 2.84 -2.33 18.89
C SER A 43 3.10 -3.20 17.67
N LEU A 44 4.37 -3.54 17.43
CA LEU A 44 4.78 -4.40 16.33
C LEU A 44 4.24 -5.82 16.49
N MET A 45 4.28 -6.36 17.70
CA MET A 45 3.67 -7.66 18.03
C MET A 45 2.19 -7.68 17.65
N HIS A 46 1.43 -6.66 18.07
CA HIS A 46 0.03 -6.55 17.69
C HIS A 46 -0.17 -6.39 16.18
N GLY A 47 0.72 -5.69 15.46
CA GLY A 47 0.69 -5.65 14.00
C GLY A 47 0.85 -7.03 13.36
N ILE A 48 1.85 -7.80 13.81
CA ILE A 48 2.11 -9.18 13.35
C ILE A 48 0.87 -10.06 13.57
N LEU A 49 0.32 -10.05 14.78
CA LEU A 49 -0.84 -10.86 15.14
C LEU A 49 -2.09 -10.42 14.34
N ALA A 50 -2.28 -9.11 14.14
CA ALA A 50 -3.39 -8.58 13.35
C ALA A 50 -3.35 -9.08 11.90
N LEU A 51 -2.19 -8.98 11.24
CA LEU A 51 -2.06 -9.41 9.85
C LEU A 51 -2.15 -10.93 9.73
N SER A 52 -1.62 -11.69 10.69
CA SER A 52 -1.79 -13.15 10.73
C SER A 52 -3.25 -13.57 10.88
N ALA A 53 -4.00 -12.92 11.76
CA ALA A 53 -5.43 -13.19 11.92
C ALA A 53 -6.19 -12.84 10.64
N LEU A 54 -5.87 -11.70 10.01
CA LEU A 54 -6.50 -11.31 8.75
C LEU A 54 -6.20 -12.30 7.62
N HIS A 55 -4.97 -12.81 7.56
CA HIS A 55 -4.58 -13.83 6.60
C HIS A 55 -5.29 -15.17 6.86
N LEU A 56 -5.46 -15.59 8.13
CA LEU A 56 -6.29 -16.77 8.45
C LEU A 56 -7.76 -16.57 8.06
N SER A 57 -8.29 -15.37 8.25
CA SER A 57 -9.64 -15.04 7.76
C SER A 57 -9.75 -15.23 6.24
N PHE A 58 -8.70 -14.95 5.46
CA PHE A 58 -8.70 -15.18 4.01
C PHE A 58 -8.66 -16.67 3.67
N LEU A 59 -7.88 -17.46 4.42
CA LEU A 59 -7.68 -18.89 4.15
C LEU A 59 -8.84 -19.79 4.63
N ASN A 60 -9.72 -19.29 5.49
CA ASN A 60 -10.80 -20.07 6.11
C ASN A 60 -12.20 -19.64 5.64
N THR A 61 -13.17 -20.53 5.82
CA THR A 61 -14.58 -20.30 5.51
C THR A 61 -15.37 -19.78 6.73
N SER A 62 -16.63 -19.41 6.53
CA SER A 62 -17.55 -19.08 7.62
C SER A 62 -17.86 -20.34 8.45
N PRO A 63 -17.87 -20.31 9.80
CA PRO A 63 -17.90 -19.14 10.71
C PRO A 63 -16.53 -18.66 11.23
N GLN A 64 -15.47 -19.47 11.10
CA GLN A 64 -14.12 -19.17 11.61
C GLN A 64 -13.55 -17.87 11.04
N ARG A 65 -13.87 -17.59 9.76
CA ARG A 65 -13.53 -16.33 9.09
C ARG A 65 -13.90 -15.10 9.92
N LYS A 66 -15.10 -15.06 10.50
CA LYS A 66 -15.56 -13.90 11.27
C LYS A 66 -14.77 -13.73 12.56
N GLU A 67 -14.50 -14.82 13.27
CA GLU A 67 -13.71 -14.79 14.50
C GLU A 67 -12.29 -14.27 14.26
N TYR A 68 -11.65 -14.69 13.16
CA TYR A 68 -10.34 -14.18 12.78
C TYR A 68 -10.39 -12.71 12.35
N LEU A 69 -11.45 -12.24 11.70
CA LEU A 69 -11.64 -10.81 11.39
C LEU A 69 -11.75 -9.96 12.65
N ASP A 70 -12.58 -10.37 13.60
CA ASP A 70 -12.75 -9.66 14.88
C ASP A 70 -11.42 -9.60 15.65
N THR A 71 -10.67 -10.72 15.64
CA THR A 71 -9.34 -10.81 16.24
C THR A 71 -8.33 -9.90 15.54
N ALA A 72 -8.34 -9.89 14.20
CA ALA A 72 -7.48 -9.06 13.37
C ALA A 72 -7.69 -7.56 13.66
N GLN A 73 -8.95 -7.12 13.68
CA GLN A 73 -9.31 -5.73 14.00
C GLN A 73 -8.91 -5.35 15.43
N SER A 74 -9.16 -6.22 16.41
CA SER A 74 -8.79 -5.98 17.82
C SER A 74 -7.29 -5.75 17.98
N HIS A 75 -6.44 -6.60 17.37
CA HIS A 75 -5.00 -6.42 17.40
C HIS A 75 -4.55 -5.19 16.60
N HIS A 76 -5.16 -4.91 15.45
CA HIS A 76 -4.83 -3.72 14.66
C HIS A 76 -5.07 -2.43 15.45
N LEU A 77 -6.21 -2.33 16.15
CA LEU A 77 -6.51 -1.18 17.01
C LEU A 77 -5.47 -0.99 18.12
N LYS A 78 -5.00 -2.07 18.74
CA LYS A 78 -3.93 -2.02 19.75
C LYS A 78 -2.60 -1.58 19.14
N ALA A 79 -2.27 -2.07 17.95
CA ALA A 79 -1.04 -1.70 17.24
C ALA A 79 -0.99 -0.20 16.93
N ILE A 80 -2.07 0.36 16.39
CA ILE A 80 -2.12 1.80 16.02
C ILE A 80 -2.21 2.71 17.25
N ALA A 81 -2.91 2.29 18.32
CA ALA A 81 -3.00 3.08 19.55
C ALA A 81 -1.63 3.26 20.18
N ALA A 82 -0.82 2.21 20.18
CA ALA A 82 0.52 2.25 20.74
C ALA A 82 1.49 3.08 19.88
N VAL A 83 1.29 3.19 18.56
CA VAL A 83 2.03 4.13 17.69
C VAL A 83 1.66 5.59 17.97
N ARG A 84 0.37 5.88 18.20
CA ARG A 84 -0.09 7.25 18.54
C ARG A 84 0.48 7.77 19.85
N ASN A 85 0.86 6.87 20.76
CA ASN A 85 1.45 7.20 22.05
C ASN A 85 2.98 7.35 22.00
N ILE A 86 3.60 7.20 20.82
CA ILE A 86 5.03 7.48 20.65
C ILE A 86 5.21 8.99 20.59
N ASN A 87 5.86 9.57 21.61
CA ASN A 87 6.08 11.01 21.70
C ASN A 87 6.92 11.58 20.54
N ALA A 88 7.89 10.80 20.02
CA ALA A 88 8.70 11.14 18.85
C ALA A 88 9.35 9.90 18.23
N LEU A 89 9.52 9.90 16.90
CA LEU A 89 10.35 8.91 16.23
C LEU A 89 11.81 9.10 16.60
N SER A 90 12.52 8.00 16.78
CA SER A 90 13.93 7.98 17.18
C SER A 90 14.62 6.76 16.61
N GLN A 91 15.96 6.77 16.60
CA GLN A 91 16.74 5.61 16.17
C GLN A 91 16.37 4.32 16.93
N ALA A 92 15.99 4.42 18.20
CA ALA A 92 15.63 3.26 19.03
C ALA A 92 14.30 2.60 18.62
N ASN A 93 13.35 3.36 18.06
CA ASN A 93 12.04 2.84 17.63
C ASN A 93 11.89 2.74 16.10
N ALA A 94 12.84 3.26 15.34
CA ALA A 94 12.85 3.33 13.88
C ALA A 94 12.53 1.99 13.20
N SER A 95 13.26 0.91 13.54
CA SER A 95 13.07 -0.40 12.94
C SER A 95 11.67 -0.98 13.20
N ALA A 96 11.14 -0.77 14.41
CA ALA A 96 9.82 -1.27 14.77
C ALA A 96 8.71 -0.47 14.09
N ALA A 97 8.85 0.85 14.03
CA ALA A 97 7.96 1.74 13.29
C ALA A 97 7.95 1.39 11.79
N TYR A 98 9.13 1.15 11.20
CA TYR A 98 9.27 0.77 9.80
C TYR A 98 8.56 -0.55 9.48
N ALA A 99 8.81 -1.60 10.27
CA ALA A 99 8.18 -2.89 10.08
C ALA A 99 6.65 -2.80 10.26
N LEU A 100 6.20 -2.09 11.30
CA LEU A 100 4.78 -1.93 11.58
C LEU A 100 4.06 -1.12 10.50
N SER A 101 4.66 -0.05 9.97
CA SER A 101 4.07 0.73 8.87
C SER A 101 3.85 -0.10 7.61
N ASN A 102 4.79 -0.99 7.25
CA ASN A 102 4.59 -1.93 6.14
C ASN A 102 3.41 -2.89 6.42
N ILE A 103 3.33 -3.45 7.63
CA ILE A 103 2.23 -4.33 8.04
C ILE A 103 0.87 -3.59 7.97
N ILE A 104 0.81 -2.36 8.48
CA ILE A 104 -0.40 -1.53 8.48
C ILE A 104 -0.88 -1.25 7.06
N ILE A 105 0.04 -0.94 6.14
CA ILE A 105 -0.31 -0.72 4.73
C ILE A 105 -1.02 -1.95 4.16
N ILE A 106 -0.40 -3.14 4.25
CA ILE A 106 -1.00 -4.38 3.73
C ILE A 106 -2.34 -4.68 4.40
N PHE A 107 -2.40 -4.55 5.72
CA PHE A 107 -3.62 -4.78 6.50
C PHE A 107 -4.76 -3.87 6.03
N THR A 108 -4.47 -2.59 5.79
CA THR A 108 -5.46 -1.57 5.44
C THR A 108 -6.05 -1.82 4.05
N PHE A 109 -5.28 -2.35 3.10
CA PHE A 109 -5.78 -2.79 1.79
C PHE A 109 -6.60 -4.09 1.89
N ALA A 110 -6.13 -5.06 2.67
CA ALA A 110 -6.79 -6.37 2.77
C ALA A 110 -8.14 -6.32 3.51
N LEU A 111 -8.25 -5.47 4.55
CA LEU A 111 -9.40 -5.52 5.46
C LEU A 111 -10.75 -5.33 4.75
N PRO A 112 -10.98 -4.32 3.90
CA PRO A 112 -12.30 -4.13 3.30
C PRO A 112 -12.69 -5.22 2.30
N LEU A 113 -11.69 -5.89 1.67
CA LEU A 113 -11.95 -7.03 0.80
C LEU A 113 -12.49 -8.24 1.57
N LEU A 114 -12.10 -8.38 2.85
CA LEU A 114 -12.45 -9.54 3.68
C LEU A 114 -13.58 -9.26 4.67
N GLY A 115 -13.63 -8.06 5.24
CA GLY A 115 -14.64 -7.62 6.20
C GLY A 115 -15.84 -6.90 5.56
N GLY A 116 -15.76 -6.58 4.27
CA GLY A 116 -16.71 -5.71 3.60
C GLY A 116 -16.35 -4.23 3.76
N VAL A 117 -17.00 -3.39 2.95
CA VAL A 117 -16.94 -1.94 3.08
C VAL A 117 -17.91 -1.46 4.16
N HIS A 118 -17.71 -0.23 4.65
CA HIS A 118 -18.67 0.41 5.56
C HIS A 118 -20.04 0.55 4.86
N MET A 119 -21.14 0.45 5.63
CA MET A 119 -22.51 0.35 5.10
C MET A 119 -22.89 1.48 4.11
N ASP A 120 -22.29 2.67 4.26
CA ASP A 120 -22.57 3.86 3.44
C ASP A 120 -21.37 4.27 2.57
N SER A 121 -20.45 3.37 2.27
CA SER A 121 -19.24 3.67 1.48
C SER A 121 -19.14 2.79 0.25
N THR A 122 -18.77 3.38 -0.88
CA THR A 122 -18.41 2.61 -2.08
C THR A 122 -16.96 2.10 -2.00
N PHE A 123 -16.55 1.21 -2.89
CA PHE A 123 -15.15 0.79 -2.98
C PHE A 123 -14.24 1.97 -3.35
N LEU A 124 -14.70 2.91 -4.19
CA LEU A 124 -13.96 4.14 -4.45
C LEU A 124 -13.72 4.94 -3.16
N ASP A 125 -14.76 5.19 -2.36
CA ASP A 125 -14.63 5.96 -1.11
C ASP A 125 -13.64 5.29 -0.15
N GLU A 126 -13.73 3.97 -0.04
CA GLU A 126 -12.85 3.16 0.80
C GLU A 126 -11.40 3.16 0.27
N LEU A 127 -11.19 3.07 -1.05
CA LEU A 127 -9.86 3.17 -1.66
C LEU A 127 -9.21 4.53 -1.38
N LEU A 128 -9.96 5.63 -1.52
CA LEU A 128 -9.46 6.97 -1.22
C LEU A 128 -9.16 7.14 0.27
N ARG A 129 -9.94 6.50 1.16
CA ARG A 129 -9.65 6.44 2.60
C ARG A 129 -8.34 5.68 2.87
N ILE A 130 -8.14 4.55 2.21
CA ILE A 130 -6.91 3.74 2.29
C ILE A 130 -5.71 4.57 1.85
N PHE A 131 -5.79 5.32 0.74
CA PHE A 131 -4.69 6.19 0.30
C PHE A 131 -4.28 7.19 1.38
N ARG A 132 -5.25 7.86 2.00
CA ARG A 132 -4.99 8.82 3.09
C ARG A 132 -4.29 8.16 4.27
N ILE A 133 -4.70 6.95 4.65
CA ILE A 133 -4.07 6.19 5.76
C ILE A 133 -2.66 5.70 5.39
N SER A 134 -2.50 5.14 4.19
CA SER A 134 -1.23 4.64 3.71
C SER A 134 -0.18 5.74 3.59
N ARG A 135 -0.56 6.98 3.20
CA ARG A 135 0.35 8.14 3.17
C ARG A 135 1.02 8.41 4.53
N GLY A 136 0.29 8.26 5.65
CA GLY A 136 0.87 8.40 6.98
C GLY A 136 1.92 7.33 7.27
N SER A 137 1.64 6.08 6.92
CA SER A 137 2.60 4.97 7.07
C SER A 137 3.82 5.16 6.16
N LEU A 138 3.62 5.59 4.91
CA LEU A 138 4.69 5.87 3.94
C LEU A 138 5.58 7.03 4.39
N SER A 139 5.00 8.08 4.99
CA SER A 139 5.76 9.18 5.60
C SER A 139 6.69 8.67 6.70
N ILE A 140 6.19 7.79 7.58
CA ILE A 140 7.02 7.17 8.62
C ILE A 140 8.16 6.37 8.00
N LEU A 141 7.91 5.57 6.95
CA LEU A 141 8.95 4.79 6.29
C LEU A 141 10.09 5.67 5.77
N LEU A 142 9.76 6.83 5.20
CA LEU A 142 10.74 7.79 4.71
C LEU A 142 11.50 8.48 5.84
N GLU A 143 10.79 8.94 6.88
CA GLU A 143 11.37 9.66 8.01
C GLU A 143 12.41 8.82 8.77
N VAL A 144 12.12 7.52 8.97
CA VAL A 144 13.02 6.63 9.70
C VAL A 144 14.05 5.92 8.80
N SER A 145 14.01 6.14 7.49
CA SER A 145 14.77 5.36 6.50
C SER A 145 16.28 5.34 6.77
N GLU A 146 16.88 6.48 7.12
CA GLU A 146 18.32 6.57 7.41
C GLU A 146 18.73 5.78 8.66
N TRP A 147 17.91 5.78 9.72
CA TRP A 147 18.17 4.95 10.89
C TRP A 147 18.01 3.46 10.60
N VAL A 148 17.05 3.09 9.74
CA VAL A 148 16.82 1.69 9.35
C VAL A 148 17.94 1.17 8.44
N LYS A 149 18.53 2.01 7.58
CA LYS A 149 19.73 1.65 6.79
C LYS A 149 20.92 1.23 7.66
N ALA A 150 20.97 1.72 8.90
CA ALA A 150 22.01 1.37 9.88
C ALA A 150 21.61 0.22 10.83
N SER A 151 20.52 -0.49 10.55
CA SER A 151 20.00 -1.56 11.42
C SER A 151 19.91 -2.92 10.70
N ASP A 152 19.50 -3.96 11.43
CA ASP A 152 19.25 -5.30 10.87
C ASP A 152 18.14 -5.35 9.81
N LEU A 153 17.40 -4.26 9.63
CA LEU A 153 16.35 -4.10 8.62
C LEU A 153 16.84 -3.36 7.36
N ALA A 154 18.13 -3.00 7.28
CA ALA A 154 18.68 -2.19 6.19
C ALA A 154 18.29 -2.68 4.79
N ILE A 155 18.28 -4.00 4.58
CA ILE A 155 17.93 -4.62 3.29
C ILE A 155 16.51 -4.27 2.81
N LEU A 156 15.59 -3.95 3.72
CA LEU A 156 14.21 -3.53 3.40
C LEU A 156 14.12 -2.12 2.82
N THR A 157 15.16 -1.29 2.98
CA THR A 157 15.17 0.11 2.51
C THR A 157 15.67 0.26 1.07
N THR A 158 16.35 -0.76 0.55
CA THR A 158 17.01 -0.75 -0.77
C THR A 158 16.04 -0.62 -1.94
N ALA A 159 14.82 -1.16 -1.81
CA ALA A 159 13.81 -1.14 -2.87
C ALA A 159 13.11 0.22 -3.03
N ALA A 160 13.02 1.04 -1.98
CA ALA A 160 12.32 2.34 -2.03
C ALA A 160 13.09 3.42 -2.81
N ALA A 161 14.40 3.23 -3.04
CA ALA A 161 15.26 4.22 -3.67
C ALA A 161 15.14 4.28 -5.20
N THR A 162 14.45 3.33 -5.85
CA THR A 162 14.55 3.13 -7.31
C THR A 162 13.50 3.87 -8.13
N VAL A 163 12.34 4.22 -7.58
CA VAL A 163 11.30 4.92 -8.35
C VAL A 163 11.69 6.39 -8.52
N GLY A 164 11.92 6.79 -9.78
CA GLY A 164 12.36 8.14 -10.16
C GLY A 164 13.87 8.29 -10.40
N GLN A 165 14.68 7.26 -10.11
CA GLN A 165 16.06 7.21 -10.59
C GLN A 165 16.07 6.60 -12.00
N SER A 166 15.81 7.43 -13.01
CA SER A 166 15.99 7.06 -14.41
C SER A 166 17.47 6.75 -14.65
N SER A 167 17.86 5.48 -14.61
CA SER A 167 19.16 5.09 -15.14
C SER A 167 19.11 5.27 -16.66
N PRO A 168 20.10 5.93 -17.29
CA PRO A 168 20.12 6.16 -18.75
C PRO A 168 20.17 4.86 -19.57
N HIS A 169 20.28 3.69 -18.94
CA HIS A 169 20.39 2.38 -19.59
C HIS A 169 19.21 1.43 -19.39
N THR A 170 18.18 1.82 -18.62
CA THR A 170 16.96 1.02 -18.50
C THR A 170 15.94 1.45 -19.54
N SER A 171 15.83 0.68 -20.62
CA SER A 171 14.75 0.81 -21.59
C SER A 171 13.41 0.62 -20.89
N SER A 172 12.58 1.67 -20.91
CA SER A 172 11.20 1.62 -20.41
C SER A 172 10.46 0.44 -21.04
N THR A 173 9.83 -0.37 -20.19
CA THR A 173 9.01 -1.54 -20.53
C THR A 173 7.54 -1.18 -20.67
N MET A 174 7.19 0.12 -20.61
CA MET A 174 5.79 0.54 -20.71
C MET A 174 5.20 0.04 -22.04
N PRO A 175 4.05 -0.66 -22.02
CA PRO A 175 3.42 -1.11 -23.25
C PRO A 175 3.04 0.09 -24.14
N PRO A 176 3.26 0.03 -25.47
CA PRO A 176 2.99 1.15 -26.36
C PRO A 176 1.55 1.67 -26.31
N PHE A 177 0.57 0.77 -26.13
CA PHE A 177 -0.83 1.17 -26.01
C PHE A 177 -1.11 2.00 -24.75
N LEU A 178 -0.41 1.72 -23.65
CA LEU A 178 -0.57 2.44 -22.39
C LEU A 178 0.10 3.81 -22.45
N ASP A 179 1.28 3.87 -23.08
CA ASP A 179 1.98 5.13 -23.35
C ASP A 179 1.11 6.08 -24.18
N GLU A 180 0.52 5.56 -25.27
CA GLU A 180 -0.38 6.31 -26.12
C GLU A 180 -1.63 6.78 -25.37
N ALA A 181 -2.26 5.89 -24.60
CA ALA A 181 -3.45 6.23 -23.83
C ALA A 181 -3.17 7.33 -22.78
N LEU A 182 -2.03 7.29 -22.08
CA LEU A 182 -1.63 8.33 -21.14
C LEU A 182 -1.34 9.67 -21.85
N ARG A 183 -0.75 9.62 -23.06
CA ARG A 183 -0.51 10.81 -23.88
C ARG A 183 -1.83 11.45 -24.34
N GLU A 184 -2.78 10.65 -24.79
CA GLU A 184 -4.11 11.13 -25.18
C GLU A 184 -4.88 11.75 -24.00
N VAL A 185 -4.83 11.13 -22.81
CA VAL A 185 -5.44 11.72 -21.61
C VAL A 185 -4.76 13.03 -21.20
N MET A 186 -3.44 13.14 -21.36
CA MET A 186 -2.71 14.41 -21.15
C MET A 186 -3.15 15.48 -22.17
N HIS A 187 -3.32 15.14 -23.44
CA HIS A 187 -3.85 16.06 -24.44
C HIS A 187 -5.28 16.50 -24.12
N LEU A 188 -6.13 15.59 -23.67
CA LEU A 188 -7.47 15.89 -23.21
C LEU A 188 -7.47 16.84 -22.01
N ASN A 189 -6.57 16.64 -21.04
CA ASN A 189 -6.39 17.52 -19.89
C ASN A 189 -6.17 18.98 -20.33
N ASN A 190 -5.26 19.19 -21.28
CA ASN A 190 -4.91 20.52 -21.77
C ASN A 190 -6.07 21.19 -22.51
N ARG A 191 -6.75 20.44 -23.40
CA ARG A 191 -7.93 20.94 -24.13
C ARG A 191 -9.07 21.35 -23.21
N LEU A 192 -9.31 20.57 -22.15
CA LEU A 192 -10.31 20.91 -21.14
C LEU A 192 -9.92 22.15 -20.34
N GLY A 193 -8.63 22.33 -20.03
CA GLY A 193 -8.09 23.53 -19.40
C GLY A 193 -8.29 24.80 -20.25
N GLU A 194 -8.15 24.70 -21.57
CA GLU A 194 -8.42 25.82 -22.49
C GLU A 194 -9.91 26.19 -22.55
N SER A 195 -10.79 25.20 -22.41
CA SER A 195 -12.24 25.37 -22.59
C SER A 195 -12.99 25.70 -21.29
N ASN A 196 -12.41 25.36 -20.13
CA ASN A 196 -13.05 25.51 -18.82
C ASN A 196 -12.05 26.07 -17.80
N PRO A 197 -12.18 27.36 -17.38
CA PRO A 197 -11.31 27.97 -16.38
C PRO A 197 -11.32 27.29 -15.00
N HIS A 198 -12.36 26.51 -14.69
CA HIS A 198 -12.44 25.75 -13.43
C HIS A 198 -11.80 24.36 -13.51
N HIS A 199 -11.33 23.94 -14.69
CA HIS A 199 -10.62 22.67 -14.85
C HIS A 199 -9.21 22.78 -14.25
N GLN A 200 -8.87 21.83 -13.38
CA GLN A 200 -7.62 21.83 -12.62
C GLN A 200 -6.44 21.29 -13.45
N VAL A 201 -6.13 21.95 -14.56
CA VAL A 201 -5.19 21.48 -15.59
C VAL A 201 -3.80 21.16 -15.03
N GLU A 202 -3.25 22.01 -14.17
CA GLU A 202 -1.92 21.82 -13.58
C GLU A 202 -1.88 20.63 -12.63
N LEU A 203 -2.90 20.52 -11.76
CA LEU A 203 -3.04 19.42 -10.80
C LEU A 203 -3.16 18.08 -11.52
N TYR A 204 -4.05 17.97 -12.51
CA TYR A 204 -4.20 16.75 -13.28
C TYR A 204 -2.96 16.41 -14.11
N GLY A 205 -2.29 17.40 -14.68
CA GLY A 205 -1.03 17.22 -15.40
C GLY A 205 0.06 16.63 -14.50
N PHE A 206 0.17 17.12 -13.26
CA PHE A 206 1.08 16.57 -12.26
C PHE A 206 0.75 15.10 -11.92
N VAL A 207 -0.52 14.80 -11.62
CA VAL A 207 -0.95 13.44 -11.23
C VAL A 207 -0.75 12.42 -12.36
N LEU A 208 -1.05 12.81 -13.60
CA LEU A 208 -0.79 11.99 -14.79
C LEU A 208 0.71 11.77 -15.00
N GLY A 209 1.54 12.79 -14.76
CA GLY A 209 2.98 12.69 -14.82
C GLY A 209 3.55 11.69 -13.80
N GLU A 210 3.09 11.72 -12.56
CA GLU A 210 3.47 10.73 -11.55
C GLU A 210 3.00 9.32 -11.91
N LEU A 211 1.84 9.18 -12.54
CA LEU A 211 1.33 7.87 -12.99
C LEU A 211 2.18 7.29 -14.10
N ARG A 212 2.57 8.11 -15.07
CA ARG A 212 3.53 7.75 -16.12
C ARG A 212 4.85 7.26 -15.53
N ARG A 213 5.44 8.01 -14.58
CA ARG A 213 6.70 7.61 -13.92
C ARG A 213 6.54 6.29 -13.16
N ALA A 214 5.40 6.07 -12.50
CA ALA A 214 5.13 4.81 -11.83
C ALA A 214 5.17 3.64 -12.81
N PHE A 215 4.52 3.75 -13.98
CA PHE A 215 4.58 2.71 -15.01
C PHE A 215 5.98 2.52 -15.62
N GLU A 216 6.71 3.61 -15.90
CA GLU A 216 8.07 3.56 -16.47
C GLU A 216 9.09 2.94 -15.50
N SER A 217 8.87 3.08 -14.20
CA SER A 217 9.77 2.52 -13.17
C SER A 217 9.77 1.00 -13.09
N ILE A 218 8.80 0.33 -13.73
CA ILE A 218 8.61 -1.13 -13.65
C ILE A 218 9.55 -1.82 -14.66
N SER A 219 10.86 -1.80 -14.40
CA SER A 219 11.88 -2.34 -15.32
C SER A 219 11.78 -3.85 -15.57
N SER A 220 11.15 -4.58 -14.65
CA SER A 220 10.75 -5.98 -14.79
C SER A 220 9.34 -6.10 -14.25
N ASP A 221 8.52 -6.99 -14.80
CA ASP A 221 7.19 -7.35 -14.26
C ASP A 221 7.29 -8.07 -12.88
N SER A 222 8.35 -7.80 -12.12
CA SER A 222 8.50 -8.20 -10.73
C SER A 222 7.42 -7.56 -9.88
N GLU A 223 6.88 -8.34 -8.96
CA GLU A 223 5.85 -7.87 -8.03
C GLU A 223 6.38 -6.73 -7.14
N ASP A 224 7.66 -6.75 -6.76
CA ASP A 224 8.30 -5.69 -5.97
C ASP A 224 8.33 -4.34 -6.69
N GLY A 225 8.68 -4.34 -7.99
CA GLY A 225 8.66 -3.13 -8.81
C GLY A 225 7.26 -2.54 -8.93
N ILE A 226 6.25 -3.39 -9.13
CA ILE A 226 4.85 -2.97 -9.23
C ILE A 226 4.34 -2.42 -7.89
N ILE A 227 4.62 -3.11 -6.77
CA ILE A 227 4.26 -2.66 -5.41
C ILE A 227 4.89 -1.29 -5.13
N THR A 228 6.16 -1.11 -5.47
CA THR A 228 6.87 0.15 -5.24
C THR A 228 6.28 1.27 -6.10
N ALA A 229 5.93 1.01 -7.36
CA ALA A 229 5.26 1.95 -8.24
C ALA A 229 3.87 2.38 -7.72
N VAL A 230 3.07 1.41 -7.23
CA VAL A 230 1.74 1.67 -6.63
C VAL A 230 1.85 2.60 -5.43
N PHE A 231 2.73 2.28 -4.48
CA PHE A 231 2.87 3.06 -3.25
C PHE A 231 3.58 4.39 -3.47
N TRP A 232 4.50 4.47 -4.45
CA TRP A 232 5.06 5.73 -4.91
C TRP A 232 3.95 6.67 -5.37
N TRP A 233 3.09 6.22 -6.28
CA TRP A 233 2.03 7.07 -6.80
C TRP A 233 1.10 7.56 -5.68
N ILE A 234 0.63 6.66 -4.80
CA ILE A 234 -0.22 7.00 -3.64
C ILE A 234 0.44 8.08 -2.76
N PHE A 235 1.75 7.97 -2.53
CA PHE A 235 2.51 8.93 -1.73
C PHE A 235 2.63 10.30 -2.39
N ARG A 236 2.83 10.34 -3.72
CA ARG A 236 3.17 11.56 -4.46
C ARG A 236 1.98 12.42 -4.83
N ILE A 237 0.81 11.83 -5.05
CA ILE A 237 -0.35 12.59 -5.50
C ILE A 237 -0.82 13.62 -4.44
N PRO A 238 -1.28 14.82 -4.83
CA PRO A 238 -1.75 15.82 -3.87
C PRO A 238 -3.04 15.40 -3.14
N SER A 239 -3.35 16.03 -2.01
CA SER A 239 -4.62 15.81 -1.30
C SER A 239 -5.81 16.36 -2.10
N ASP A 240 -5.64 17.52 -2.74
CA ASP A 240 -6.67 18.16 -3.56
C ASP A 240 -7.19 17.24 -4.67
N PHE A 241 -6.30 16.41 -5.25
CA PHE A 241 -6.73 15.39 -6.22
C PHE A 241 -7.62 14.31 -5.59
N LEU A 242 -7.34 13.88 -4.36
CA LEU A 242 -8.19 12.92 -3.65
C LEU A 242 -9.57 13.51 -3.32
N ASP A 243 -9.65 14.83 -3.12
CA ASP A 243 -10.91 15.51 -2.86
C ASP A 243 -11.74 15.63 -4.14
N LEU A 244 -11.11 15.97 -5.28
CA LEU A 244 -11.76 15.90 -6.60
C LEU A 244 -12.23 14.48 -6.95
N ALA A 245 -11.46 13.46 -6.55
CA ALA A 245 -11.85 12.07 -6.74
C ALA A 245 -13.03 11.68 -5.82
N ALA A 246 -13.04 12.14 -4.57
CA ALA A 246 -14.17 11.93 -3.65
C ALA A 246 -15.45 12.61 -4.17
N ASP A 247 -15.30 13.80 -4.75
CA ASP A 247 -16.37 14.54 -5.43
C ASP A 247 -16.76 13.95 -6.80
N ARG A 248 -16.16 12.83 -7.19
CA ARG A 248 -16.44 12.09 -8.44
C ARG A 248 -16.31 12.98 -9.69
N GLN A 249 -15.35 13.91 -9.68
CA GLN A 249 -15.07 14.75 -10.84
C GLN A 249 -14.69 13.85 -12.03
N PRO A 250 -15.32 14.01 -13.21
CA PRO A 250 -15.18 13.06 -14.32
C PRO A 250 -13.73 12.80 -14.72
N PHE A 251 -12.90 13.85 -14.78
CA PHE A 251 -11.50 13.72 -15.13
C PHE A 251 -10.67 13.01 -14.04
N ALA A 252 -10.98 13.26 -12.75
CA ALA A 252 -10.36 12.53 -11.64
C ALA A 252 -10.68 11.04 -11.72
N MET A 253 -11.91 10.67 -12.09
CA MET A 253 -12.32 9.27 -12.26
C MET A 253 -11.54 8.58 -13.39
N VAL A 254 -11.33 9.26 -14.53
CA VAL A 254 -10.46 8.74 -15.59
C VAL A 254 -9.07 8.42 -15.04
N VAL A 255 -8.45 9.34 -14.31
CA VAL A 255 -7.12 9.12 -13.71
C VAL A 255 -7.11 7.92 -12.75
N ILE A 256 -8.15 7.78 -11.91
CA ILE A 256 -8.29 6.63 -11.00
C ILE A 256 -8.37 5.31 -11.77
N VAL A 257 -9.07 5.25 -12.91
CA VAL A 257 -9.12 4.04 -13.76
C VAL A 257 -7.74 3.64 -14.28
N PHE A 258 -6.92 4.60 -14.72
CA PHE A 258 -5.54 4.31 -15.11
C PHE A 258 -4.70 3.80 -13.93
N PHE A 259 -4.92 4.34 -12.73
CA PHE A 259 -4.29 3.79 -11.51
C PHE A 259 -4.80 2.38 -11.18
N CYS A 260 -6.08 2.08 -11.38
CA CYS A 260 -6.63 0.74 -11.22
C CYS A 260 -5.95 -0.26 -12.18
N ALA A 261 -5.56 0.15 -13.39
CA ALA A 261 -4.79 -0.71 -14.29
C ALA A 261 -3.43 -1.10 -13.70
N LEU A 262 -2.76 -0.19 -12.97
CA LEU A 262 -1.54 -0.50 -12.22
C LEU A 262 -1.82 -1.47 -11.07
N MET A 263 -2.85 -1.21 -10.26
CA MET A 263 -3.26 -2.09 -9.16
C MET A 263 -3.67 -3.49 -9.63
N HIS A 264 -4.34 -3.62 -10.77
CA HIS A 264 -4.81 -4.89 -11.33
C HIS A 264 -3.66 -5.88 -11.61
N ARG A 265 -2.44 -5.37 -11.79
CA ARG A 265 -1.24 -6.20 -11.94
C ARG A 265 -0.89 -6.96 -10.65
N LEU A 266 -1.35 -6.47 -9.50
CA LEU A 266 -1.19 -7.11 -8.19
C LEU A 266 -2.40 -7.97 -7.78
N ARG A 267 -3.38 -8.21 -8.66
CA ARG A 267 -4.63 -8.95 -8.31
C ARG A 267 -4.43 -10.35 -7.73
N ARG A 268 -3.26 -10.96 -7.97
CA ARG A 268 -2.90 -12.28 -7.42
C ARG A 268 -2.53 -12.22 -5.94
N GLN A 269 -2.16 -11.03 -5.45
CA GLN A 269 -1.89 -10.79 -4.05
C GLN A 269 -3.20 -10.78 -3.28
N TRP A 270 -3.35 -11.65 -2.28
CA TRP A 270 -4.60 -11.79 -1.53
C TRP A 270 -5.09 -10.49 -0.87
N TRP A 271 -4.15 -9.61 -0.53
CA TRP A 271 -4.43 -8.30 0.09
C TRP A 271 -4.81 -7.21 -0.91
N MET A 272 -4.53 -7.40 -2.20
CA MET A 272 -4.94 -6.48 -3.27
C MET A 272 -6.16 -6.99 -4.04
N GLY A 273 -6.22 -8.31 -4.29
CA GLY A 273 -7.38 -9.01 -4.84
C GLY A 273 -8.06 -8.29 -6.01
N ASP A 274 -9.37 -8.12 -5.90
CA ASP A 274 -10.25 -7.54 -6.92
C ASP A 274 -10.51 -6.04 -6.72
N TRP A 275 -9.65 -5.31 -5.98
CA TRP A 275 -9.77 -3.86 -5.74
C TRP A 275 -10.00 -3.08 -7.04
N ALA A 276 -9.13 -3.28 -8.02
CA ALA A 276 -9.18 -2.56 -9.29
C ALA A 276 -10.51 -2.80 -10.01
N GLU A 277 -11.00 -4.03 -10.04
CA GLU A 277 -12.24 -4.38 -10.73
C GLU A 277 -13.46 -3.79 -10.02
N LYS A 278 -13.50 -3.84 -8.68
CA LYS A 278 -14.59 -3.28 -7.89
C LYS A 278 -14.71 -1.78 -8.08
N VAL A 279 -13.58 -1.05 -8.03
CA VAL A 279 -13.57 0.40 -8.22
C VAL A 279 -13.91 0.78 -9.65
N THR A 280 -13.35 0.10 -10.65
CA THR A 280 -13.67 0.40 -12.07
C THR A 280 -15.13 0.09 -12.43
N ARG A 281 -15.84 -0.80 -11.72
CA ARG A 281 -17.28 -1.03 -11.93
C ARG A 281 -18.17 0.08 -11.35
N GLU A 282 -17.65 0.89 -10.43
CA GLU A 282 -18.36 2.02 -9.82
C GLU A 282 -18.20 3.33 -10.59
N ILE A 283 -17.17 3.41 -11.44
CA ILE A 283 -16.84 4.55 -12.31
C ILE A 283 -17.49 4.36 -13.67
#